data_AF-A0AAD0TAQ6-F1
#
_entry.id   AF-A0AAD0TAQ6-F1
#
_cell.length_a   1.000
_cell.length_b   1.000
_cell.length_c   1.000
_cell.angle_alpha   90.00
_cell.angle_beta   90.00
_cell.angle_gamma   90.00
#
_symmetry.space_group_name_H-M   'P 1'
#
loop_
_entity.id
_entity.type
_entity.pdbx_description
1 polymer ?
#
loop_
_entity_poly.entity_id
_entity_poly.type
_entity_poly.pdbx_seq_one_letter_code
_entity_poly.pdbx_strand_id
1 'polypeptide(L)'
;MNILKSIILLSAFSVFAHQPQSTFIITNDAQLGTVIGFSDSSFNYDVNDTKRERQFCFVGNVNEVCAQIEQASFDMNGRYYQGAHDRIELLSCEVKVQDDYRLKDYIETTYNLSDDYGSDFTVTRKIETCLKN
;
A
#
# COMPACT_ATOMS: atom_id res chain seq x y z
N MET A 1 25.77 -42.54 46.51
CA MET A 1 25.07 -41.27 46.22
C MET A 1 25.99 -40.41 45.37
N ASN A 2 25.94 -40.55 44.05
CA ASN A 2 26.79 -39.80 43.11
C ASN A 2 25.90 -39.18 42.04
N ILE A 3 25.95 -37.85 41.97
CA ILE A 3 25.10 -36.97 41.17
C ILE A 3 25.71 -36.91 39.77
N LEU A 4 25.05 -37.52 38.77
CA LEU A 4 25.42 -37.32 37.37
C LEU A 4 25.01 -35.92 36.93
N LYS A 5 26.02 -35.11 36.56
CA LYS A 5 25.88 -33.75 36.06
C LYS A 5 25.33 -33.77 34.64
N SER A 6 24.10 -33.32 34.45
CA SER A 6 23.54 -33.01 33.14
C SER A 6 24.18 -31.74 32.59
N ILE A 7 24.94 -31.85 31.50
CA ILE A 7 25.38 -30.70 30.72
C ILE A 7 24.33 -30.49 29.63
N ILE A 8 23.45 -29.53 29.83
CA ILE A 8 22.55 -29.03 28.78
C ILE A 8 23.35 -28.00 27.99
N LEU A 9 23.90 -28.40 26.83
CA LEU A 9 24.38 -27.44 25.84
C LEU A 9 23.15 -26.77 25.21
N LEU A 10 22.83 -25.57 25.69
CA LEU A 10 21.84 -24.71 25.06
C LEU A 10 22.52 -24.04 23.86
N SER A 11 22.42 -24.64 22.67
CA SER A 11 22.86 -23.99 21.44
C SER A 11 21.91 -22.82 21.15
N ALA A 12 22.36 -21.61 21.49
CA ALA A 12 21.73 -20.38 21.08
C ALA A 12 21.84 -20.24 19.55
N PHE A 13 20.83 -20.74 18.85
CA PHE A 13 20.60 -20.35 17.47
C PHE A 13 20.16 -18.89 17.47
N SER A 14 21.13 -18.00 17.28
CA SER A 14 20.86 -16.60 16.92
C SER A 14 20.19 -16.61 15.55
N VAL A 15 18.86 -16.72 15.54
CA VAL A 15 18.06 -16.44 14.35
C VAL A 15 18.24 -14.96 14.08
N PHE A 16 19.13 -14.62 13.16
CA PHE A 16 19.16 -13.29 12.56
C PHE A 16 17.84 -13.11 11.82
N ALA A 17 16.83 -12.61 12.53
CA ALA A 17 15.63 -12.09 11.91
C ALA A 17 16.07 -10.92 11.02
N HIS A 18 16.24 -11.18 9.72
CA HIS A 18 16.19 -10.10 8.74
C HIS A 18 14.85 -9.41 8.98
N GLN A 19 14.87 -8.22 9.57
CA GLN A 19 13.66 -7.41 9.62
C GLN A 19 13.29 -7.13 8.16
N PRO A 20 12.15 -7.63 7.64
CA PRO A 20 11.73 -7.29 6.30
C PRO A 20 11.63 -5.76 6.26
N GLN A 21 12.33 -5.13 5.31
CA GLN A 21 12.11 -3.72 5.03
C GLN A 21 10.62 -3.57 4.75
N SER A 22 9.92 -2.84 5.62
CA SER A 22 8.47 -2.73 5.52
C SER A 22 8.11 -1.99 4.24
N THR A 23 7.30 -2.61 3.39
CA THR A 23 6.72 -1.95 2.21
C THR A 23 5.52 -1.11 2.64
N PHE A 24 5.51 0.16 2.25
CA PHE A 24 4.39 1.04 2.50
C PHE A 24 4.16 2.02 1.35
N ILE A 25 2.92 2.48 1.26
CA ILE A 25 2.49 3.44 0.23
C ILE A 25 2.43 4.81 0.88
N ILE A 26 2.86 5.82 0.14
CA ILE A 26 2.79 7.21 0.51
C ILE A 26 1.75 7.87 -0.40
N THR A 27 0.78 8.52 0.22
CA THR A 27 -0.10 9.47 -0.46
C THR A 27 0.41 10.87 -0.13
N ASN A 28 0.66 11.68 -1.15
CA ASN A 28 0.88 13.10 -0.98
C ASN A 28 -0.32 13.89 -1.51
N ASP A 29 -0.91 14.74 -0.67
CA ASP A 29 -2.03 15.60 -1.00
C ASP A 29 -1.74 17.05 -0.59
N ALA A 30 -2.15 18.01 -1.41
CA ALA A 30 -1.87 19.43 -1.17
C ALA A 30 -2.53 19.99 0.11
N GLN A 31 -3.59 19.37 0.62
CA GLN A 31 -4.31 19.80 1.81
C GLN A 31 -3.94 18.98 3.05
N LEU A 32 -3.82 17.66 2.91
CA LEU A 32 -3.51 16.74 4.02
C LEU A 32 -2.01 16.57 4.26
N GLY A 33 -1.17 17.00 3.33
CA GLY A 33 0.28 16.74 3.35
C GLY A 33 0.59 15.28 3.00
N THR A 34 1.74 14.81 3.50
CA THR A 34 2.22 13.45 3.27
C THR A 34 1.67 12.49 4.32
N VAL A 35 0.97 11.46 3.87
CA VAL A 35 0.38 10.41 4.73
C VAL A 35 0.95 9.05 4.33
N ILE A 36 1.30 8.24 5.34
CA ILE A 36 1.64 6.83 5.13
C ILE A 36 0.32 6.03 5.08
N GLY A 37 0.12 5.33 3.98
CA GLY A 37 -1.10 4.57 3.67
C GLY A 37 -2.02 5.30 2.69
N PHE A 38 -3.19 4.70 2.47
CA PHE A 38 -4.27 5.29 1.68
C PHE A 38 -5.15 6.17 2.58
N SER A 39 -5.55 7.33 2.05
CA SER A 39 -6.54 8.21 2.67
C SER A 39 -7.84 8.15 1.88
N ASP A 40 -8.99 8.40 2.52
CA ASP A 40 -10.29 8.60 1.85
C ASP A 40 -10.14 9.60 0.68
N SER A 41 -9.43 10.70 0.96
CA SER A 41 -9.21 11.77 -0.02
C SER A 41 -8.37 11.32 -1.23
N SER A 42 -7.63 10.21 -1.10
CA SER A 42 -6.82 9.62 -2.18
C SER A 42 -7.64 9.30 -3.44
N PHE A 43 -8.97 9.24 -3.35
CA PHE A 43 -9.85 8.74 -4.39
C PHE A 43 -10.89 9.75 -4.91
N ASN A 44 -10.59 11.05 -4.79
CA ASN A 44 -11.50 12.14 -5.15
C ASN A 44 -12.28 11.94 -6.48
N TYR A 45 -13.59 12.14 -6.38
CA TYR A 45 -14.64 11.70 -7.31
C TYR A 45 -14.87 12.64 -8.50
N ASP A 46 -14.26 13.82 -8.53
CA ASP A 46 -14.54 14.80 -9.57
C ASP A 46 -13.56 14.65 -10.74
N VAL A 47 -14.09 14.15 -11.87
CA VAL A 47 -13.41 14.02 -13.17
C VAL A 47 -12.81 15.34 -13.69
N ASN A 48 -13.26 16.50 -13.20
CA ASN A 48 -12.71 17.81 -13.53
C ASN A 48 -11.74 18.37 -12.48
N ASP A 49 -11.55 17.68 -11.35
CA ASP A 49 -10.66 18.12 -10.28
C ASP A 49 -9.20 17.79 -10.60
N THR A 50 -8.69 18.54 -11.58
CA THR A 50 -7.25 18.72 -11.85
C THR A 50 -6.55 19.52 -10.74
N LYS A 51 -7.26 20.06 -9.75
CA LYS A 51 -6.67 20.91 -8.69
C LYS A 51 -6.03 20.12 -7.56
N ARG A 52 -6.27 18.81 -7.47
CA ARG A 52 -5.68 17.96 -6.43
C ARG A 52 -4.83 16.88 -7.07
N GLU A 53 -3.65 17.27 -7.52
CA GLU A 53 -2.60 16.37 -8.02
C GLU A 53 -2.10 15.50 -6.85
N ARG A 54 -2.84 14.44 -6.52
CA ARG A 54 -2.43 13.48 -5.48
C ARG A 54 -1.44 12.51 -6.08
N GLN A 55 -0.27 12.46 -5.48
CA GLN A 55 0.80 11.59 -5.92
C GLN A 55 0.87 10.37 -5.02
N PHE A 56 0.86 9.20 -5.66
CA PHE A 56 1.05 7.91 -5.02
C PHE A 56 2.44 7.42 -5.35
N CYS A 57 3.17 7.02 -4.32
CA CYS A 57 4.41 6.31 -4.51
C CYS A 57 4.59 5.27 -3.41
N PHE A 58 5.50 4.32 -3.59
CA PHE A 58 5.81 3.32 -2.57
C PHE A 58 7.26 3.39 -2.12
N VAL A 59 7.51 2.93 -0.89
CA VAL A 59 8.84 2.62 -0.36
C VAL A 59 8.86 1.13 -0.05
N GLY A 60 9.92 0.42 -0.45
CA GLY A 60 10.07 -1.01 -0.21
C GLY A 60 10.03 -1.86 -1.47
N ASN A 61 9.52 -3.08 -1.35
CA ASN A 61 9.49 -4.09 -2.40
C ASN A 61 8.22 -3.97 -3.25
N VAL A 62 8.37 -3.74 -4.55
CA VAL A 62 7.24 -3.60 -5.48
C VAL A 62 6.29 -4.81 -5.43
N ASN A 63 6.81 -6.02 -5.22
CA ASN A 63 6.00 -7.24 -5.18
C ASN A 63 5.05 -7.32 -3.97
N GLU A 64 5.30 -6.52 -2.93
CA GLU A 64 4.47 -6.47 -1.72
C GLU A 64 3.41 -5.36 -1.80
N VAL A 65 3.54 -4.44 -2.76
CA VAL A 65 2.69 -3.25 -2.84
C VAL A 65 1.23 -3.65 -3.09
N CYS A 66 0.94 -4.58 -4.00
CA CYS A 66 -0.44 -4.97 -4.28
C CYS A 66 -1.20 -5.51 -3.05
N ALA A 67 -0.54 -6.31 -2.21
CA ALA A 67 -1.13 -6.79 -0.97
C ALA A 67 -1.43 -5.63 0.01
N GLN A 68 -0.56 -4.61 0.05
CA GLN A 68 -0.81 -3.39 0.84
C GLN A 68 -2.00 -2.60 0.29
N ILE A 69 -2.15 -2.50 -1.04
CA ILE A 69 -3.29 -1.83 -1.68
C ILE A 69 -4.59 -2.54 -1.39
N GLU A 70 -4.60 -3.87 -1.51
CA GLU A 70 -5.77 -4.69 -1.24
C GLU A 70 -6.22 -4.54 0.22
N GLN A 71 -5.29 -4.68 1.17
CA GLN A 71 -5.59 -4.51 2.59
C GLN A 71 -6.11 -3.10 2.90
N ALA A 72 -5.48 -2.07 2.32
CA ALA A 72 -5.91 -0.70 2.55
C ALA A 72 -7.31 -0.41 1.96
N SER A 73 -7.63 -0.99 0.80
CA SER A 73 -8.96 -0.88 0.19
C SER A 73 -10.02 -1.57 1.06
N PHE A 74 -9.70 -2.75 1.60
CA PHE A 74 -10.55 -3.45 2.55
C PHE A 74 -10.78 -2.64 3.83
N ASP A 75 -9.71 -2.13 4.43
CA ASP A 75 -9.79 -1.32 5.65
C ASP A 75 -10.60 -0.04 5.45
N MET A 76 -10.46 0.61 4.28
CA MET A 76 -11.22 1.81 3.96
C MET A 76 -12.71 1.52 3.84
N ASN A 77 -13.09 0.46 3.11
CA ASN A 77 -14.48 0.03 3.00
C ASN A 77 -15.08 -0.33 4.38
N GLY A 78 -14.28 -0.91 5.28
CA GLY A 78 -14.69 -1.19 6.66
C GLY A 78 -14.99 0.08 7.46
N ARG A 79 -14.24 1.16 7.25
CA ARG A 79 -14.50 2.47 7.86
C ARG A 79 -15.74 3.14 7.29
N TYR A 80 -15.95 3.00 5.99
CA TYR A 80 -17.11 3.53 5.27
C TYR A 80 -18.43 2.93 5.77
N TYR A 81 -18.47 1.62 6.03
CA TYR A 81 -19.65 0.96 6.61
C TYR A 81 -20.16 1.57 7.95
N GLN A 82 -19.35 2.38 8.64
CA GLN A 82 -19.71 3.07 9.89
C GLN A 82 -20.31 4.48 9.70
N GLY A 83 -20.67 4.87 8.47
CA GLY A 83 -21.38 6.14 8.18
C GLY A 83 -20.74 7.03 7.13
N ALA A 84 -19.74 6.53 6.40
CA ALA A 84 -19.18 7.19 5.21
C ALA A 84 -19.57 6.36 3.98
N HIS A 85 -20.24 6.96 3.01
CA HIS A 85 -21.03 6.21 2.04
C HIS A 85 -20.28 5.84 0.75
N ASP A 86 -18.97 6.03 0.75
CA ASP A 86 -18.07 5.74 -0.35
C ASP A 86 -17.70 4.25 -0.42
N ARG A 87 -17.35 3.76 -1.61
CA ARG A 87 -16.78 2.41 -1.79
C ARG A 87 -15.58 2.44 -2.72
N ILE A 88 -14.58 1.63 -2.38
CA ILE A 88 -13.40 1.40 -3.21
C ILE A 88 -13.32 -0.09 -3.53
N GLU A 89 -13.50 -0.45 -4.78
CA GLU A 89 -13.31 -1.81 -5.27
C GLU A 89 -12.03 -1.89 -6.10
N LEU A 90 -11.03 -2.62 -5.61
CA LEU A 90 -9.81 -2.90 -6.37
C LEU A 90 -10.15 -3.94 -7.46
N LEU A 91 -10.20 -3.51 -8.71
CA LEU A 91 -10.50 -4.37 -9.85
C LEU A 91 -9.26 -5.13 -10.34
N SER A 92 -8.10 -4.46 -10.35
CA SER A 92 -6.83 -5.08 -10.69
C SER A 92 -5.66 -4.39 -10.00
N CYS A 93 -4.62 -5.17 -9.73
CA CYS A 93 -3.33 -4.68 -9.27
C CYS A 93 -2.23 -5.54 -9.93
N GLU A 94 -1.45 -4.91 -10.81
CA GLU A 94 -0.43 -5.60 -11.60
C GLU A 94 0.95 -5.04 -11.29
N VAL A 95 1.86 -5.93 -10.91
CA VAL A 95 3.28 -5.62 -10.76
C VAL A 95 3.93 -5.57 -12.13
N LYS A 96 4.55 -4.44 -12.48
CA LYS A 96 5.24 -4.21 -13.74
C LYS A 96 6.73 -4.04 -13.48
N VAL A 97 7.42 -5.18 -13.34
CA VAL A 97 8.89 -5.24 -13.23
C VAL A 97 9.50 -4.88 -14.59
N GLN A 98 10.46 -3.96 -14.59
CA GLN A 98 11.13 -3.50 -15.80
C GLN A 98 12.48 -4.20 -15.99
N ASP A 99 12.76 -4.66 -17.20
CA ASP A 99 14.05 -5.29 -17.53
C ASP A 99 15.18 -4.27 -17.76
N ASP A 100 14.85 -3.01 -18.07
CA ASP A 100 15.82 -1.91 -18.25
C ASP A 100 16.05 -1.18 -16.92
N TYR A 101 17.29 -1.21 -16.43
CA TYR A 101 17.70 -0.55 -15.17
C TYR A 101 17.45 0.97 -15.12
N ARG A 102 17.21 1.62 -16.27
CA ARG A 102 16.86 3.05 -16.35
C ARG A 102 15.38 3.31 -16.10
N LEU A 103 14.55 2.28 -16.22
CA LEU A 103 13.13 2.35 -15.93
C LEU A 103 12.88 1.92 -14.48
N LYS A 104 11.81 2.44 -13.90
CA LYS A 104 11.40 2.07 -12.55
C LYS A 104 10.32 1.00 -12.60
N ASP A 105 10.45 0.02 -11.74
CA ASP A 105 9.34 -0.88 -11.42
C ASP A 105 8.16 -0.06 -10.91
N TYR A 106 6.96 -0.50 -11.29
CA TYR A 106 5.74 0.18 -10.90
C TYR A 106 4.60 -0.80 -10.72
N ILE A 107 3.57 -0.33 -10.05
CA ILE A 107 2.27 -1.00 -9.99
C ILE A 107 1.30 -0.27 -10.89
N GLU A 108 0.54 -1.02 -11.66
CA GLU A 108 -0.67 -0.53 -12.31
C GLU A 108 -1.89 -1.05 -11.56
N THR A 109 -2.69 -0.13 -11.03
CA THR A 109 -3.91 -0.46 -10.29
C THR A 109 -5.12 0.11 -10.98
N THR A 110 -6.20 -0.67 -11.06
CA THR A 110 -7.51 -0.17 -11.49
C THR A 110 -8.50 -0.33 -10.36
N TYR A 111 -9.21 0.74 -10.03
CA TYR A 111 -10.25 0.77 -9.02
C TYR A 111 -11.59 1.13 -9.67
N ASN A 112 -12.68 0.59 -9.12
CA ASN A 112 -14.00 1.20 -9.22
C ASN A 112 -14.26 1.95 -7.91
N LEU A 113 -14.62 3.22 -8.03
CA LEU A 113 -14.91 4.12 -6.93
C LEU A 113 -16.37 4.52 -7.04
N SER A 114 -17.16 4.24 -6.02
CA SER A 114 -18.56 4.66 -5.99
C SER A 114 -18.79 5.67 -4.88
N ASP A 115 -19.63 6.67 -5.15
CA ASP A 115 -20.09 7.65 -4.17
C ASP A 115 -21.54 7.36 -3.72
N ASP A 116 -22.00 8.16 -2.76
CA ASP A 116 -23.33 8.06 -2.16
C ASP A 116 -24.45 8.69 -3.00
N TYR A 117 -24.07 9.44 -4.03
CA TYR A 117 -24.98 10.01 -5.02
C TYR A 117 -25.26 9.05 -6.19
N GLY A 118 -24.66 7.85 -6.17
CA GLY A 118 -24.85 6.80 -7.17
C GLY A 118 -23.94 6.92 -8.39
N SER A 119 -22.85 7.68 -8.29
CA SER A 119 -21.82 7.77 -9.32
C SER A 119 -20.82 6.62 -9.17
N ASP A 120 -20.35 6.09 -10.30
CA ASP A 120 -19.31 5.07 -10.37
C ASP A 120 -18.17 5.55 -11.29
N PHE A 121 -16.93 5.48 -10.80
CA PHE A 121 -15.75 5.92 -11.52
C PHE A 121 -14.71 4.80 -11.60
N THR A 122 -14.32 4.44 -12.82
CA THR A 122 -13.18 3.55 -13.04
C THR A 122 -11.91 4.37 -13.18
N VAL A 123 -10.94 4.16 -12.29
CA VAL A 123 -9.68 4.90 -12.26
C VAL A 123 -8.50 3.94 -12.33
N THR A 124 -7.64 4.14 -13.33
CA THR A 124 -6.35 3.45 -13.43
C THR A 124 -5.22 4.37 -12.96
N ARG A 125 -4.32 3.85 -12.13
CA ARG A 125 -3.17 4.58 -11.59
C ARG A 125 -1.88 3.79 -11.76
N LYS A 126 -0.83 4.54 -12.09
CA LYS A 126 0.55 4.08 -12.05
C LYS A 126 1.18 4.52 -10.73
N ILE A 127 1.71 3.60 -9.94
CA ILE A 127 2.36 3.87 -8.65
C ILE A 127 3.83 3.42 -8.75
N GLU A 128 4.75 4.38 -8.67
CA GLU A 128 6.20 4.14 -8.75
C GLU A 128 6.87 4.27 -7.38
N THR A 129 8.14 3.89 -7.28
CA THR A 129 8.93 4.16 -6.08
C THR A 129 9.04 5.66 -5.80
N CYS A 130 8.91 6.05 -4.54
CA CYS A 130 9.05 7.44 -4.12
C CYS A 130 10.43 8.00 -4.49
N LEU A 131 10.46 9.23 -5.01
CA LEU A 131 11.71 9.96 -5.18
C LEU A 131 12.25 10.34 -3.80
N LYS A 132 13.49 9.94 -3.49
CA LYS A 132 14.24 10.57 -2.40
C LYS A 132 14.60 11.97 -2.88
N ASN A 133 13.91 12.98 -2.35
CA ASN A 133 14.38 14.35 -2.43
C ASN A 133 15.56 14.55 -1.47
#